data_AF-X1R106-F1
#
_entry.id   AF-X1R106-F1
#
_cell.length_a   1.000
_cell.length_b   1.000
_cell.length_c   1.000
_cell.angle_alpha   90.00
_cell.angle_beta   90.00
_cell.angle_gamma   90.00
#
_symmetry.space_group_name_H-M   'P 1'
#
loop_
_entity.id
_entity.type
_entity.pdbx_description
1 polymer ?
#
loop_
_entity_poly.entity_id
_entity_poly.type
_entity_poly.pdbx_seq_one_letter_code
_entity_poly.pdbx_strand_id
1 'polypeptide(L)'
;SSELERLQPSEVLISQIAEDYQQSPSTVTKLDDYWFDLEIAQQTLLEHFGVATLEGYGCAYLPLAVKAAGSLVHYIAETQKEALPQLTSLATYSTNSFMALDGQTCRNLELFQGGRWGETANSLLS
;
A
#
# COMPACT_ATOMS: atom_id res chain seq x y z
N SER A 1 -8.78 13.44 -9.44
CA SER A 1 -7.74 13.72 -8.43
C SER A 1 -6.46 13.10 -8.97
N SER A 2 -5.34 13.84 -8.98
CA SER A 2 -4.15 13.47 -9.76
C SER A 2 -3.59 12.09 -9.43
N GLU A 3 -3.65 11.66 -8.17
CA GLU A 3 -3.14 10.36 -7.75
C GLU A 3 -4.02 9.17 -8.16
N LEU A 4 -5.36 9.33 -8.19
CA LEU A 4 -6.24 8.25 -8.68
C LEU A 4 -6.14 8.09 -10.20
N GLU A 5 -5.95 9.20 -10.92
CA GLU A 5 -5.67 9.18 -12.36
C GLU A 5 -4.31 8.53 -12.67
N ARG A 6 -3.32 8.71 -11.79
CA ARG A 6 -1.98 8.10 -11.90
C ARG A 6 -2.00 6.60 -11.55
N LEU A 7 -2.69 6.23 -10.48
CA LEU A 7 -2.71 4.85 -9.97
C LEU A 7 -3.70 3.95 -10.73
N GLN A 8 -4.73 4.54 -11.34
CA GLN A 8 -5.80 3.84 -12.07
C GLN A 8 -6.27 2.57 -11.36
N PRO A 9 -6.65 2.65 -10.07
CA PRO A 9 -7.03 1.46 -9.32
C PRO A 9 -8.30 0.83 -9.90
N SER A 10 -8.35 -0.50 -9.95
CA SER A 10 -9.57 -1.22 -10.34
C SER A 10 -10.68 -1.08 -9.28
N GLU A 11 -10.29 -0.86 -8.02
CA GLU A 11 -11.18 -0.76 -6.87
C GLU A 11 -10.68 0.28 -5.86
N VAL A 12 -11.61 1.02 -5.25
CA VAL A 12 -11.34 2.01 -4.21
C VAL A 12 -12.11 1.63 -2.95
N LEU A 13 -11.40 1.49 -1.85
CA LEU A 13 -11.98 1.24 -0.53
C LEU A 13 -12.26 2.58 0.15
N ILE A 14 -13.47 2.74 0.67
CA ILE A 14 -13.87 3.92 1.44
C ILE A 14 -14.55 3.51 2.73
N SER A 15 -14.52 4.39 3.72
CA SER A 15 -15.29 4.23 4.96
C SER A 15 -16.78 4.44 4.66
N GLN A 16 -17.66 3.80 5.44
CA GLN A 16 -19.11 3.90 5.26
C GLN A 16 -19.64 5.30 5.50
N ILE A 17 -19.04 6.07 6.40
CA ILE A 17 -19.39 7.48 6.65
C ILE A 17 -18.74 8.45 5.66
N ALA A 18 -17.81 8.00 4.82
CA ALA A 18 -17.25 8.86 3.78
C ALA A 18 -18.33 9.21 2.75
N GLU A 19 -18.31 10.44 2.26
CA GLU A 19 -19.17 10.85 1.15
C GLU A 19 -18.92 9.96 -0.06
N ASP A 20 -19.98 9.61 -0.79
CA ASP A 20 -19.87 8.73 -1.95
C ASP A 20 -18.91 9.35 -2.97
N TYR A 21 -17.82 8.63 -3.23
CA TYR A 21 -16.83 9.03 -4.20
C TYR A 21 -17.31 8.69 -5.61
N GLN A 22 -18.30 9.43 -6.11
CA GLN A 22 -18.92 9.19 -7.43
C GLN A 22 -18.07 9.64 -8.62
N GLN A 23 -16.88 10.21 -8.39
CA GLN A 23 -16.02 10.78 -9.43
C GLN A 23 -14.92 9.83 -9.93
N SER A 24 -14.91 8.56 -9.49
CA SER A 24 -13.98 7.55 -10.05
C SER A 24 -14.68 6.64 -11.05
N PRO A 25 -14.02 6.24 -12.16
CA PRO A 25 -14.46 5.10 -12.97
C PRO A 25 -14.26 3.74 -12.25
N SER A 26 -13.53 3.72 -11.13
CA SER A 26 -13.24 2.52 -10.34
C SER A 26 -14.44 2.03 -9.54
N THR A 27 -14.53 0.72 -9.31
CA THR A 27 -15.49 0.16 -8.36
C THR A 27 -15.22 0.71 -6.96
N VAL A 28 -16.27 1.16 -6.27
CA VAL A 28 -16.17 1.68 -4.90
C VAL A 28 -16.75 0.65 -3.93
N THR A 29 -15.95 0.25 -2.94
CA THR A 29 -16.36 -0.69 -1.89
C THR A 29 -16.31 0.01 -0.55
N LYS A 30 -17.42 -0.07 0.18
CA LYS A 30 -17.55 0.53 1.53
C LYS A 30 -17.18 -0.50 2.58
N LEU A 31 -16.22 -0.17 3.44
CA LEU A 31 -15.89 -0.95 4.63
C LEU A 31 -16.41 -0.26 5.88
N ASP A 32 -16.72 -1.07 6.89
CA ASP A 32 -17.06 -0.57 8.22
C ASP A 32 -15.96 0.38 8.73
N ASP A 33 -16.39 1.48 9.37
CA ASP A 33 -15.48 2.52 9.85
C ASP A 33 -14.51 2.00 10.91
N TYR A 34 -14.87 0.93 11.61
CA TYR A 34 -14.00 0.21 12.52
C TYR A 34 -12.65 -0.14 11.89
N TRP A 35 -12.62 -0.54 10.61
CA TRP A 35 -11.39 -0.90 9.91
C TRP A 35 -10.55 0.30 9.48
N PHE A 36 -11.16 1.48 9.51
CA PHE A 36 -10.47 2.74 9.34
C PHE A 36 -10.08 3.34 10.69
N ASP A 37 -10.38 2.75 11.85
CA ASP A 37 -9.86 3.28 13.12
C ASP A 37 -8.32 3.23 13.16
N LEU A 38 -7.69 4.25 13.74
CA LEU A 38 -6.23 4.37 13.73
C LEU A 38 -5.56 3.25 14.54
N GLU A 39 -6.10 2.92 15.72
CA GLU A 39 -5.54 1.91 16.61
C GLU A 39 -5.69 0.53 15.98
N ILE A 40 -6.88 0.24 15.44
CA ILE A 40 -7.17 -1.01 14.73
C ILE A 40 -6.28 -1.18 13.49
N ALA A 41 -6.18 -0.14 12.66
CA ALA A 41 -5.36 -0.17 11.46
C ALA A 41 -3.86 -0.32 11.79
N GLN A 42 -3.38 0.36 12.83
CA GLN A 42 -2.00 0.22 13.30
C GLN A 42 -1.74 -1.22 13.77
N GLN A 43 -2.60 -1.77 14.64
CA GLN A 43 -2.44 -3.13 15.14
C GLN A 43 -2.44 -4.15 13.99
N THR A 44 -3.34 -3.99 13.02
CA THR A 44 -3.43 -4.84 11.82
C THR A 44 -2.11 -4.87 11.05
N LEU A 45 -1.47 -3.71 10.86
CA LEU A 45 -0.18 -3.62 10.16
C LEU A 45 0.96 -4.23 10.98
N LEU A 46 1.02 -3.98 12.29
CA LEU A 46 2.04 -4.54 13.16
C LEU A 46 1.98 -6.07 13.19
N GLU A 47 0.78 -6.64 13.31
CA GLU A 47 0.55 -8.09 13.28
C GLU A 47 0.91 -8.70 11.92
N HIS A 48 0.42 -8.09 10.83
CA HIS A 48 0.65 -8.59 9.47
C HIS A 48 2.14 -8.62 9.11
N PHE A 49 2.88 -7.56 9.43
CA PHE A 49 4.30 -7.46 9.11
C PHE A 49 5.22 -8.06 10.19
N GLY A 50 4.69 -8.43 11.36
CA GLY A 50 5.47 -8.98 12.46
C GLY A 50 6.50 -8.00 13.04
N VAL A 51 6.16 -6.71 13.11
CA VAL A 51 7.05 -5.64 13.59
C VAL A 51 6.53 -4.97 14.86
N ALA A 52 7.43 -4.36 15.62
CA ALA A 52 7.06 -3.62 16.84
C ALA A 52 6.62 -2.17 16.56
N THR A 53 7.10 -1.56 15.47
CA THR A 53 6.78 -0.17 15.11
C THR A 53 6.68 -0.03 13.59
N LEU A 54 5.98 1.03 13.14
CA LEU A 54 5.87 1.40 11.72
C LEU A 54 6.95 2.41 11.26
N GLU A 55 7.93 2.70 12.11
CA GLU A 55 9.00 3.67 11.78
C GLU A 55 9.82 3.20 10.58
N GLY A 56 10.11 1.89 10.50
CA GLY A 56 10.81 1.28 9.38
C GLY A 56 10.07 1.35 8.04
N TYR A 57 8.76 1.64 8.06
CA TYR A 57 7.91 1.80 6.88
C TYR A 57 7.64 3.28 6.54
N GLY A 58 8.13 4.21 7.37
CA GLY A 58 8.01 5.65 7.14
C GLY A 58 6.61 6.23 7.35
N CYS A 59 5.66 5.45 7.89
CA CYS A 59 4.28 5.90 8.10
C CYS A 59 3.88 6.06 9.58
N ALA A 60 4.78 5.82 10.53
CA ALA A 60 4.47 5.88 11.97
C ALA A 60 3.77 7.17 12.42
N TYR A 61 4.11 8.31 11.80
CA TYR A 61 3.54 9.62 12.11
C TYR A 61 2.53 10.12 11.08
N LEU A 62 2.04 9.25 10.20
CA LEU A 62 1.12 9.56 9.12
C LEU A 62 -0.22 8.83 9.34
N PRO A 63 -1.08 9.32 10.24
CA PRO A 63 -2.26 8.58 10.68
C PRO A 63 -3.22 8.23 9.54
N LEU A 64 -3.36 9.11 8.54
CA LEU A 64 -4.20 8.80 7.37
C LEU A 64 -3.62 7.68 6.49
N ALA A 65 -2.30 7.62 6.35
CA ALA A 65 -1.64 6.54 5.61
C ALA A 65 -1.77 5.22 6.36
N VAL A 66 -1.60 5.23 7.70
CA VAL A 66 -1.79 4.06 8.56
C VAL A 66 -3.21 3.52 8.46
N LYS A 67 -4.23 4.39 8.61
CA LYS A 67 -5.65 4.03 8.49
C LYS A 67 -5.93 3.36 7.14
N ALA A 68 -5.51 3.97 6.04
CA ALA A 68 -5.74 3.44 4.70
C ALA A 68 -5.02 2.11 4.43
N ALA A 69 -3.76 1.98 4.88
CA ALA A 69 -2.99 0.75 4.70
C ALA A 69 -3.56 -0.39 5.55
N GLY A 70 -3.91 -0.14 6.81
CA GLY A 70 -4.50 -1.16 7.68
C GLY A 70 -5.86 -1.64 7.19
N SER A 71 -6.74 -0.74 6.74
CA SER A 71 -8.02 -1.11 6.14
C SER A 71 -7.84 -1.96 4.87
N LEU A 72 -6.81 -1.67 4.07
CA LEU A 72 -6.50 -2.44 2.86
C LEU A 72 -5.99 -3.85 3.19
N VAL A 73 -5.10 -3.98 4.17
CA VAL A 73 -4.61 -5.28 4.64
C VAL A 73 -5.76 -6.14 5.15
N HIS A 74 -6.66 -5.56 5.95
CA HIS A 74 -7.87 -6.24 6.40
C HIS A 74 -8.73 -6.71 5.22
N TYR A 75 -8.99 -5.84 4.25
CA TYR A 75 -9.81 -6.19 3.09
C TYR A 75 -9.23 -7.33 2.25
N ILE A 76 -7.91 -7.32 2.04
CA ILE A 76 -7.20 -8.42 1.35
C ILE A 76 -7.31 -9.70 2.17
N ALA A 77 -7.20 -9.63 3.49
CA ALA A 77 -7.35 -10.80 4.37
C ALA A 77 -8.75 -11.42 4.28
N GLU A 78 -9.80 -10.61 4.12
CA GLU A 78 -11.17 -11.11 3.99
C GLU A 78 -11.47 -11.67 2.58
N THR A 79 -10.97 -11.00 1.54
CA THR A 79 -11.33 -11.33 0.15
C THR A 79 -10.37 -12.30 -0.53
N GLN A 80 -9.09 -12.29 -0.15
CA GLN A 80 -8.01 -13.00 -0.85
C GLN A 80 -6.95 -13.53 0.13
N LYS A 81 -7.34 -14.45 1.02
CA LYS A 81 -6.48 -15.06 2.04
C LYS A 81 -5.16 -15.63 1.50
N GLU A 82 -5.18 -16.18 0.29
CA GLU A 82 -3.99 -16.76 -0.35
C GLU A 82 -2.98 -15.70 -0.83
N ALA A 83 -3.44 -14.48 -1.12
CA ALA A 83 -2.60 -13.38 -1.56
C ALA A 83 -1.95 -12.63 -0.40
N LEU A 84 -2.58 -12.66 0.79
CA LEU A 84 -2.12 -11.91 1.96
C LEU A 84 -0.64 -12.17 2.33
N PRO A 85 -0.13 -13.43 2.35
CA PRO A 85 1.28 -13.68 2.66
C PRO A 85 2.28 -13.12 1.63
N GLN A 86 1.83 -12.74 0.43
CA GLN A 86 2.67 -12.13 -0.59
C GLN A 86 2.90 -10.63 -0.35
N LEU A 87 2.07 -10.00 0.47
CA LEU A 87 2.24 -8.60 0.87
C LEU A 87 3.32 -8.50 1.96
N THR A 88 4.57 -8.47 1.53
CA THR A 88 5.74 -8.59 2.42
C THR A 88 6.31 -7.26 2.91
N SER A 89 5.91 -6.13 2.31
CA SER A 89 6.45 -4.81 2.66
C SER A 89 5.44 -3.69 2.42
N LEU A 90 5.68 -2.55 3.06
CA LEU A 90 4.96 -1.30 2.91
C LEU A 90 5.96 -0.18 2.62
N ALA A 91 5.60 0.76 1.75
CA ALA A 91 6.45 1.93 1.48
C ALA A 91 5.61 3.20 1.47
N THR A 92 6.16 4.26 2.06
CA THR A 92 5.54 5.59 2.08
C THR A 92 6.23 6.48 1.04
N TYR A 93 5.45 7.22 0.26
CA TYR A 93 5.96 8.22 -0.66
C TYR A 93 5.26 9.57 -0.46
N SER A 94 5.92 10.65 -0.85
CA SER A 94 5.40 12.02 -0.77
C SER A 94 5.22 12.62 -2.15
N THR A 95 4.06 13.23 -2.40
CA THR A 95 3.76 13.95 -3.65
C THR A 95 4.39 15.35 -3.68
N ASN A 96 4.84 15.88 -2.54
CA ASN A 96 5.39 17.24 -2.37
C ASN A 96 6.89 17.34 -2.67
N SER A 97 7.43 16.55 -3.60
CA SER A 97 8.88 16.39 -3.78
C SER A 97 9.61 17.68 -4.24
N PHE A 98 10.04 18.51 -3.28
CA PHE A 98 11.31 19.25 -3.25
C PHE A 98 11.76 19.41 -1.79
N MET A 99 12.81 18.66 -1.39
CA MET A 99 13.52 18.66 -0.07
C MET A 99 12.66 18.31 1.17
N ALA A 100 12.95 17.35 2.05
CA ALA A 100 14.10 16.48 2.27
C ALA A 100 13.54 15.15 2.82
N LEU A 101 13.63 14.07 2.05
CA LEU A 101 13.60 12.72 2.61
C LEU A 101 15.06 12.28 2.60
N ASP A 102 15.69 12.51 3.75
CA ASP A 102 17.09 12.20 4.01
C ASP A 102 17.39 10.75 3.58
N GLY A 103 18.55 10.55 2.95
CA GLY A 103 18.89 9.37 2.14
C GLY A 103 18.94 8.01 2.86
N GLN A 104 18.50 7.91 4.12
CA GLN A 104 18.40 6.65 4.87
C GLN A 104 17.09 5.90 4.66
N THR A 105 15.98 6.56 4.30
CA THR A 105 14.67 5.88 4.12
C THR A 105 14.58 5.14 2.79
N CYS A 106 15.36 5.55 1.78
CA CYS A 106 15.40 4.89 0.47
C CYS A 106 16.12 3.54 0.44
N ARG A 107 16.71 3.09 1.55
CA ARG A 107 17.56 1.89 1.52
C ARG A 107 16.80 0.57 1.53
N ASN A 108 15.50 0.61 1.81
CA ASN A 108 14.59 -0.54 1.63
C ASN A 108 13.83 -0.50 0.29
N LEU A 109 14.11 0.48 -0.58
CA LEU A 109 13.46 0.67 -1.89
C LEU A 109 14.14 -0.08 -3.05
N GLU A 110 14.73 -1.26 -2.81
CA GLU A 110 15.15 -2.17 -3.90
C GLU A 110 14.12 -3.29 -4.17
N LEU A 111 12.83 -3.07 -3.87
CA LEU A 111 11.75 -4.01 -4.23
C LEU A 111 11.06 -3.66 -5.56
N PHE A 112 11.85 -3.26 -6.56
CA PHE A 112 11.48 -3.37 -7.97
C PHE A 112 12.71 -3.82 -8.80
N GLN A 113 13.27 -4.98 -8.45
CA GLN A 113 14.00 -5.86 -9.38
C GLN A 113 14.45 -7.13 -8.62
N GLY A 114 13.75 -8.26 -8.78
CA GLY A 114 14.26 -9.51 -8.23
C GLY A 114 13.34 -10.72 -8.29
N GLY A 115 13.38 -11.44 -9.42
CA GLY A 115 13.02 -12.86 -9.54
C GLY A 115 11.68 -13.09 -10.23
N ARG A 116 11.61 -13.66 -11.44
CA ARG A 116 12.34 -14.78 -12.05
C ARG A 116 12.21 -14.69 -13.58
N TRP A 117 12.98 -15.34 -14.46
CA TRP A 117 14.24 -16.09 -14.48
C TRP A 117 14.29 -16.65 -15.91
N GLY A 118 15.44 -16.64 -16.59
CA GLY A 118 15.58 -17.43 -17.82
C GLY A 118 16.48 -16.79 -18.85
N GLU A 119 17.78 -17.04 -18.74
CA GLU A 119 18.65 -17.13 -19.91
C GLU A 119 17.96 -17.97 -20.99
N THR A 120 17.64 -17.35 -22.11
CA THR A 120 17.83 -18.02 -23.39
C THR A 120 19.01 -17.34 -24.05
N ALA A 121 20.10 -18.07 -24.03
CA ALA A 121 21.27 -17.82 -24.84
C ALA A 121 20.87 -17.55 -26.30
N ASN A 122 21.66 -16.67 -26.93
CA ASN A 122 21.78 -16.47 -28.37
C ASN A 122 20.62 -15.77 -29.09
N SER A 123 20.77 -14.47 -29.32
CA SER A 123 20.77 -13.95 -30.69
C SER A 123 21.39 -12.55 -30.76
N LEU A 124 22.66 -12.52 -31.15
CA LEU A 124 23.20 -11.41 -31.93
C LEU A 124 22.80 -11.66 -33.39
N LEU A 125 22.36 -10.60 -34.07
CA LEU A 125 22.34 -10.47 -35.53
C LEU A 125 21.50 -11.50 -36.33
N SER A 126 20.35 -11.05 -36.82
CA SER A 126 19.98 -11.07 -38.25
C SER A 126 18.88 -10.05 -38.51
#